data_AF-A0A959FRW8-F1
#
_entry.id   AF-A0A959FRW8-F1
#
_cell.length_a   1.000
_cell.length_b   1.000
_cell.length_c   1.000
_cell.angle_alpha   90.00
_cell.angle_beta   90.00
_cell.angle_gamma   90.00
#
_symmetry.space_group_name_H-M   'P 1'
#
loop_
_entity.id
_entity.type
_entity.pdbx_description
1 polymer ?
#
loop_
_entity_poly.entity_id
_entity_poly.type
_entity_poly.pdbx_seq_one_letter_code
_entity_poly.pdbx_strand_id
1 'polypeptide(L)'
;MDTYLPSIRKQFAYYRQLGQRTLDQVPDEGLHWEYQPGQNSLAVIVKHLHGNMLSRWTNFLTEDGEKTWRQREAEFDNDLPDRAAIQQAWTEGWSCLEAALAPLTTADLERIIYIRNDGHTVMEAINRQLCHYSYHVGQMVLLGKMIQGEQWESLSIPRGQTKAFNDQKFQQEKARRHFTDKD
;
A
#
# COMPACT_ATOMS: atom_id res chain seq x y z
N MET A 1 -1.12 -9.45 22.55
CA MET A 1 -0.85 -9.01 21.17
C MET A 1 -2.01 -9.29 20.21
N ASP A 2 -3.15 -9.80 20.69
CA ASP A 2 -4.25 -10.31 19.86
C ASP A 2 -4.92 -9.26 18.96
N THR A 3 -4.70 -7.98 19.25
CA THR A 3 -5.21 -6.86 18.46
C THR A 3 -4.31 -6.45 17.31
N TYR A 4 -3.03 -6.86 17.30
CA TYR A 4 -2.04 -6.39 16.32
C TYR A 4 -2.36 -6.87 14.92
N LEU A 5 -2.53 -8.19 14.71
CA LEU A 5 -2.81 -8.77 13.39
C LEU A 5 -4.12 -8.25 12.78
N PRO A 6 -5.26 -8.17 13.50
CA PRO A 6 -6.45 -7.51 12.99
C PRO A 6 -6.22 -6.04 12.63
N SER A 7 -5.49 -5.29 13.46
CA SER A 7 -5.20 -3.88 13.22
C SER A 7 -4.36 -3.68 11.95
N ILE A 8 -3.29 -4.46 11.79
CA ILE A 8 -2.35 -4.26 10.70
C ILE A 8 -2.93 -4.68 9.35
N ARG A 9 -3.75 -5.75 9.32
CA ARG A 9 -4.52 -6.15 8.14
C ARG A 9 -5.47 -5.04 7.68
N LYS A 10 -6.20 -4.42 8.63
CA LYS A 10 -7.05 -3.26 8.31
C LYS A 10 -6.25 -2.07 7.80
N GLN A 11 -5.08 -1.80 8.37
CA GLN A 11 -4.23 -0.70 7.95
C GLN A 11 -3.65 -0.91 6.55
N PHE A 12 -3.20 -2.12 6.20
CA PHE A 12 -2.78 -2.44 4.84
C PHE A 12 -3.95 -2.31 3.85
N ALA A 13 -5.12 -2.85 4.18
CA ALA A 13 -6.32 -2.74 3.34
C ALA A 13 -6.70 -1.26 3.08
N TYR A 14 -6.55 -0.39 4.09
CA TYR A 14 -6.75 1.05 3.93
C TYR A 14 -5.76 1.67 2.93
N TYR A 15 -4.46 1.39 3.05
CA TYR A 15 -3.46 1.93 2.12
C TYR A 15 -3.61 1.37 0.70
N ARG A 16 -3.99 0.09 0.55
CA ARG A 16 -4.40 -0.47 -0.73
C ARG A 16 -5.58 0.32 -1.32
N GLN A 17 -6.60 0.60 -0.52
CA GLN A 17 -7.76 1.35 -0.98
C GLN A 17 -7.39 2.78 -1.37
N LEU A 18 -6.50 3.45 -0.63
CA LEU A 18 -6.03 4.79 -0.99
C LEU A 18 -5.32 4.78 -2.35
N GLY A 19 -4.37 3.86 -2.55
CA GLY A 19 -3.67 3.74 -3.84
C GLY A 19 -4.61 3.40 -4.98
N GLN A 20 -5.56 2.47 -4.77
CA GLN A 20 -6.57 2.13 -5.78
C GLN A 20 -7.43 3.34 -6.16
N ARG A 21 -7.98 4.06 -5.17
CA ARG A 21 -8.80 5.25 -5.44
C ARG A 21 -8.03 6.37 -6.11
N THR A 22 -6.71 6.44 -5.92
CA THR A 22 -5.85 7.34 -6.69
C THR A 22 -5.78 6.90 -8.15
N LEU A 23 -5.50 5.62 -8.41
CA LEU A 23 -5.42 5.07 -9.78
C LEU A 23 -6.75 5.21 -10.54
N ASP A 24 -7.87 5.02 -9.85
CA ASP A 24 -9.22 5.12 -10.42
C ASP A 24 -9.56 6.56 -10.85
N GLN A 25 -9.03 7.56 -10.14
CA GLN A 25 -9.27 8.95 -10.49
C GLN A 25 -8.42 9.38 -11.69
N VAL A 26 -7.16 8.97 -11.78
CA VAL A 26 -6.22 9.48 -12.79
C VAL A 26 -6.53 8.91 -14.18
N PRO A 27 -6.60 9.72 -15.25
CA PRO A 27 -6.81 9.24 -16.62
C PRO A 27 -5.58 8.50 -17.17
N ASP A 28 -5.74 7.74 -18.26
CA ASP A 28 -4.69 6.85 -18.80
C ASP A 28 -3.39 7.60 -19.10
N GLU A 29 -3.48 8.78 -19.72
CA GLU A 29 -2.34 9.65 -20.01
C GLU A 29 -1.58 10.12 -18.77
N GLY A 30 -2.24 10.13 -17.61
CA GLY A 30 -1.63 10.53 -16.33
C GLY A 30 -0.92 9.40 -15.60
N LEU A 31 -1.19 8.13 -15.93
CA LEU A 31 -0.61 6.99 -15.20
C LEU A 31 0.91 6.88 -15.38
N HIS A 32 1.39 7.25 -16.56
CA HIS A 32 2.81 7.25 -16.93
C HIS A 32 3.46 8.62 -16.81
N TRP A 33 2.72 9.64 -16.39
CA TRP A 33 3.22 11.00 -16.30
C TRP A 33 4.36 11.12 -15.27
N GLU A 34 5.41 11.84 -15.66
CA GLU A 34 6.56 12.18 -14.83
C GLU A 34 6.65 13.70 -14.71
N TYR A 35 6.88 14.20 -13.50
CA TYR A 35 7.09 15.64 -13.30
C TYR A 35 8.37 16.16 -13.98
N GLN A 36 9.43 15.34 -13.94
CA GLN A 36 10.72 15.55 -14.59
C GLN A 36 11.27 14.19 -15.03
N PRO A 37 12.10 14.12 -16.09
CA PRO A 37 12.72 12.88 -16.52
C PRO A 37 13.44 12.16 -15.38
N GLY A 38 13.18 10.86 -15.22
CA GLY A 38 13.79 10.03 -14.18
C GLY A 38 13.13 10.15 -12.80
N GLN A 39 12.02 10.87 -12.68
CA GLN A 39 11.14 10.80 -11.50
C GLN A 39 10.11 9.68 -11.66
N ASN A 40 9.63 9.13 -10.54
CA ASN A 40 8.67 8.04 -10.58
C ASN A 40 7.27 8.52 -10.99
N SER A 41 6.68 7.84 -11.98
CA SER A 41 5.26 7.92 -12.31
C SER A 41 4.40 7.04 -11.38
N LEU A 42 3.07 7.10 -11.51
CA LEU A 42 2.18 6.17 -10.80
C LEU A 42 2.42 4.73 -11.23
N ALA A 43 2.60 4.48 -12.53
CA ALA A 43 2.92 3.16 -13.08
C ALA A 43 4.21 2.58 -12.47
N VAL A 44 5.27 3.41 -12.37
CA VAL A 44 6.54 3.01 -11.76
C VAL A 44 6.37 2.68 -10.27
N ILE A 45 5.64 3.51 -9.51
CA ILE A 45 5.40 3.23 -8.09
C ILE A 45 4.64 1.91 -7.91
N VAL A 46 3.64 1.65 -8.75
CA VAL A 46 2.89 0.37 -8.73
C VAL A 46 3.82 -0.80 -9.03
N LYS A 47 4.65 -0.71 -10.08
CA LYS A 47 5.64 -1.74 -10.44
C LYS A 47 6.63 -2.01 -9.30
N HIS A 48 7.12 -0.95 -8.65
CA HIS A 48 7.99 -1.08 -7.48
C HIS A 48 7.33 -1.76 -6.29
N LEU A 49 6.09 -1.38 -5.97
CA LEU A 49 5.34 -2.03 -4.89
C LEU A 49 5.03 -3.49 -5.20
N HIS A 50 4.67 -3.81 -6.45
CA HIS A 50 4.47 -5.18 -6.93
C HIS A 50 5.72 -6.05 -6.75
N GLY A 51 6.86 -5.63 -7.30
CA GLY A 51 8.13 -6.38 -7.18
C GLY A 51 8.59 -6.54 -5.74
N ASN A 52 8.45 -5.49 -4.92
CA ASN A 52 8.72 -5.57 -3.49
C ASN A 52 7.78 -6.58 -2.80
N MET A 53 6.47 -6.49 -2.98
CA MET A 53 5.51 -7.35 -2.30
C MET A 53 5.73 -8.82 -2.68
N LEU A 54 5.87 -9.12 -3.96
CA LEU A 54 6.14 -10.48 -4.40
C LEU A 54 7.44 -11.02 -3.78
N SER A 55 8.50 -10.21 -3.75
CA SER A 55 9.78 -10.63 -3.16
C SER A 55 9.65 -10.86 -1.65
N ARG A 56 9.02 -9.94 -0.92
CA ARG A 56 8.99 -9.96 0.54
C ARG A 56 8.02 -10.99 1.11
N TRP A 57 6.96 -11.35 0.38
CA TRP A 57 5.85 -12.12 0.93
C TRP A 57 5.69 -13.53 0.37
N THR A 58 6.26 -13.83 -0.82
CA THR A 58 6.29 -15.20 -1.34
C THR A 58 7.14 -16.09 -0.43
N ASN A 59 6.55 -17.14 0.14
CA ASN A 59 7.23 -18.10 1.02
C ASN A 59 8.05 -17.45 2.16
N PHE A 60 7.63 -16.29 2.66
CA PHE A 60 8.46 -15.42 3.51
C PHE A 60 8.87 -16.02 4.87
N LEU A 61 8.15 -17.06 5.32
CA LEU A 61 8.46 -17.78 6.55
C LEU A 61 9.61 -18.79 6.36
N THR A 62 9.88 -19.22 5.13
CA THR A 62 10.77 -20.34 4.83
C THR A 62 11.92 -19.97 3.89
N GLU A 63 11.80 -18.87 3.17
CA GLU A 63 12.80 -18.37 2.24
C GLU A 63 13.16 -16.93 2.58
N ASP A 64 14.35 -16.48 2.14
CA ASP A 64 14.74 -15.08 2.28
C ASP A 64 13.74 -14.17 1.54
N GLY A 65 13.43 -13.02 2.14
CA GLY A 65 12.52 -12.03 1.58
C GLY A 65 13.11 -11.25 0.40
N GLU A 66 14.41 -11.36 0.11
CA GLU A 66 15.02 -10.91 -1.16
C GLU A 66 15.15 -12.10 -2.11
N LYS A 67 14.26 -12.14 -3.11
CA LYS A 67 14.23 -13.24 -4.07
C LYS A 67 15.27 -13.03 -5.16
N THR A 68 15.91 -14.12 -5.58
CA THR A 68 16.94 -14.11 -6.64
C THR A 68 16.38 -13.66 -8.00
N TRP A 69 15.08 -13.85 -8.22
CA TRP A 69 14.39 -13.41 -9.43
C TRP A 69 13.95 -11.94 -9.38
N ARG A 70 14.05 -11.26 -8.23
CA ARG A 70 13.63 -9.86 -8.11
C ARG A 70 14.62 -8.97 -8.86
N GLN A 71 14.12 -8.21 -9.83
CA GLN A 71 14.91 -7.26 -10.62
C GLN A 71 14.64 -5.83 -10.17
N ARG A 72 15.21 -5.44 -9.02
CA ARG A 72 14.91 -4.14 -8.38
C ARG A 72 15.11 -2.94 -9.31
N GLU A 73 16.19 -2.90 -10.08
CA GLU A 73 16.45 -1.74 -10.95
C GLU A 73 15.40 -1.63 -12.06
N ALA A 74 14.97 -2.77 -12.62
CA ALA A 74 13.91 -2.81 -13.63
C ALA A 74 12.53 -2.39 -13.09
N GLU A 75 12.31 -2.45 -11.77
CA GLU A 75 11.07 -1.93 -11.15
C GLU A 75 10.86 -0.42 -11.40
N PHE A 76 11.94 0.30 -11.76
CA PHE A 76 11.90 1.74 -12.04
C PHE A 76 11.77 2.08 -13.52
N ASP A 77 11.71 1.07 -14.40
CA ASP A 77 11.39 1.28 -15.81
C ASP A 77 9.88 1.55 -15.96
N ASN A 78 9.55 2.66 -16.62
CA ASN A 78 8.17 3.12 -16.86
C ASN A 78 7.56 2.41 -18.09
N ASP A 79 7.47 1.07 -18.03
CA ASP A 79 7.24 0.19 -19.18
C ASP A 79 5.99 -0.71 -19.06
N LEU A 80 5.19 -0.56 -17.99
CA LEU A 80 3.88 -1.23 -17.93
C LEU A 80 3.04 -0.71 -19.10
N PRO A 81 2.45 -1.59 -19.95
CA PRO A 81 1.95 -1.15 -21.25
C PRO A 81 0.68 -0.31 -21.18
N ASP A 82 -0.19 -0.57 -20.20
CA ASP A 82 -1.49 0.08 -20.09
C ASP A 82 -2.06 0.02 -18.66
N ARG A 83 -3.22 0.64 -18.46
CA ARG A 83 -3.97 0.61 -17.20
C ARG A 83 -4.25 -0.81 -16.72
N ALA A 84 -4.56 -1.75 -17.62
CA ALA A 84 -4.92 -3.11 -17.22
C ALA A 84 -3.70 -3.81 -16.61
N ALA A 85 -2.52 -3.65 -17.20
CA ALA A 85 -1.26 -4.16 -16.64
C ALA A 85 -0.93 -3.51 -15.29
N ILE A 86 -1.16 -2.20 -15.15
CA ILE A 86 -0.97 -1.49 -13.87
C ILE A 86 -1.93 -2.03 -12.79
N GLN A 87 -3.21 -2.19 -13.12
CA GLN A 87 -4.22 -2.73 -12.19
C GLN A 87 -3.94 -4.18 -11.82
N GLN A 88 -3.47 -4.99 -12.78
CA GLN A 88 -3.07 -6.36 -12.53
C GLN A 88 -1.88 -6.42 -11.57
N ALA A 89 -0.81 -5.66 -11.83
CA ALA A 89 0.37 -5.60 -10.95
C ALA A 89 0.00 -5.10 -9.55
N TRP A 90 -0.85 -4.08 -9.45
CA TRP A 90 -1.37 -3.60 -8.16
C TRP A 90 -2.10 -4.72 -7.41
N THR A 91 -3.07 -5.37 -8.07
CA THR A 91 -3.88 -6.43 -7.45
C THR A 91 -3.02 -7.61 -7.02
N GLU A 92 -2.13 -8.09 -7.88
CA GLU A 92 -1.27 -9.24 -7.62
C GLU A 92 -0.34 -9.01 -6.43
N GLY A 93 0.32 -7.84 -6.37
CA GLY A 93 1.22 -7.50 -5.26
C GLY A 93 0.49 -7.49 -3.91
N TRP A 94 -0.66 -6.80 -3.85
CA TRP A 94 -1.45 -6.74 -2.63
C TRP A 94 -2.05 -8.09 -2.24
N SER A 95 -2.52 -8.88 -3.21
CA SER A 95 -3.02 -10.24 -2.94
C SER A 95 -1.93 -11.14 -2.38
N CYS A 96 -0.68 -11.03 -2.85
CA CYS A 96 0.45 -11.77 -2.30
C CYS A 96 0.69 -11.42 -0.82
N LEU A 97 0.73 -10.13 -0.47
CA LEU A 97 0.83 -9.68 0.92
C LEU A 97 -0.33 -10.21 1.77
N GLU A 98 -1.57 -10.01 1.32
CA GLU A 98 -2.76 -10.36 2.09
C GLU A 98 -2.86 -11.87 2.33
N ALA A 99 -2.55 -12.68 1.32
CA ALA A 99 -2.49 -14.13 1.44
C ALA A 99 -1.41 -14.58 2.44
N ALA A 100 -0.23 -13.94 2.44
CA ALA A 100 0.84 -14.24 3.38
C ALA A 100 0.48 -13.86 4.83
N LEU A 101 -0.26 -12.76 5.02
CA LEU A 101 -0.68 -12.31 6.35
C LEU A 101 -1.88 -13.06 6.90
N ALA A 102 -2.79 -13.57 6.06
CA ALA A 102 -4.05 -14.19 6.47
C ALA A 102 -3.90 -15.35 7.48
N PRO A 103 -2.99 -16.33 7.30
CA PRO A 103 -2.88 -17.48 8.21
C PRO A 103 -2.11 -17.17 9.50
N LEU A 104 -1.44 -16.02 9.60
CA LEU A 104 -0.62 -15.69 10.76
C LEU A 104 -1.46 -15.62 12.04
N THR A 105 -0.85 -16.12 13.11
CA THR A 105 -1.33 -16.06 14.48
C THR A 105 -0.38 -15.20 15.33
N THR A 106 -0.78 -14.87 16.55
CA THR A 106 0.08 -14.12 17.47
C THR A 106 1.36 -14.89 17.84
N ALA A 107 1.35 -16.22 17.77
CA ALA A 107 2.53 -17.05 18.02
C ALA A 107 3.60 -16.90 16.93
N ASP A 108 3.21 -16.50 15.71
CA ASP A 108 4.14 -16.33 14.59
C ASP A 108 4.91 -15.00 14.65
N LEU A 109 4.43 -14.01 15.44
CA LEU A 109 4.95 -12.65 15.41
C LEU A 109 6.43 -12.52 15.80
N GLU A 110 6.90 -13.40 16.69
CA GLU A 110 8.29 -13.46 17.16
C GLU A 110 9.17 -14.41 16.34
N ARG A 111 8.60 -15.10 15.33
CA ARG A 111 9.38 -15.98 14.46
C ARG A 111 10.40 -15.15 13.68
N ILE A 112 11.63 -15.63 13.63
CA ILE A 112 12.68 -15.04 12.81
C ILE A 112 12.46 -15.43 11.35
N ILE A 113 12.47 -14.41 10.49
CA ILE A 113 12.59 -14.51 9.04
C ILE A 113 13.85 -13.77 8.59
N TYR A 114 14.24 -13.94 7.34
CA TYR A 114 15.43 -13.30 6.79
C TYR A 114 15.08 -12.37 5.64
N ILE A 115 15.73 -11.22 5.60
CA ILE A 115 15.71 -10.32 4.45
C ILE A 115 17.16 -9.94 4.16
N ARG A 116 17.72 -10.44 3.06
CA ARG A 116 19.15 -10.28 2.71
C ARG A 116 20.08 -10.87 3.77
N ASN A 117 19.73 -12.05 4.29
CA ASN A 117 20.39 -12.73 5.40
C ASN A 117 20.34 -12.01 6.76
N ASP A 118 19.72 -10.83 6.86
CA ASP A 118 19.49 -10.16 8.13
C ASP A 118 18.22 -10.70 8.79
N GLY A 119 18.35 -11.16 10.03
CA GLY A 119 17.25 -11.70 10.82
C GLY A 119 16.32 -10.61 11.32
N HIS A 120 15.02 -10.82 11.14
CA HIS A 120 13.94 -9.95 11.63
C HIS A 120 12.82 -10.79 12.22
N THR A 121 12.10 -10.28 13.21
CA THR A 121 10.82 -10.89 13.58
C THR A 121 9.77 -10.66 12.49
N VAL A 122 8.75 -11.53 12.42
CA VAL A 122 7.59 -11.31 11.54
C VAL A 122 6.96 -9.94 11.82
N MET A 123 6.86 -9.53 13.09
CA MET A 123 6.34 -8.20 13.47
C MET A 123 7.19 -7.05 12.89
N GLU A 124 8.52 -7.14 12.99
CA GLU A 124 9.43 -6.13 12.42
C GLU A 124 9.29 -6.04 10.91
N ALA A 125 9.21 -7.18 10.22
CA ALA A 125 9.03 -7.24 8.78
C ALA A 125 7.70 -6.60 8.35
N ILE A 126 6.61 -6.93 9.05
CA ILE A 126 5.28 -6.33 8.84
C ILE A 126 5.33 -4.80 9.01
N ASN A 127 5.89 -4.32 10.13
CA ASN A 127 5.97 -2.88 10.40
C ASN A 127 6.81 -2.15 9.35
N ARG A 128 7.95 -2.73 8.95
CA ARG A 128 8.81 -2.18 7.90
C ARG A 128 8.06 -2.04 6.59
N GLN A 129 7.30 -3.06 6.18
CA GLN A 129 6.53 -2.99 4.94
C GLN A 129 5.33 -2.05 5.04
N LEU A 130 4.68 -1.95 6.22
CA LEU A 130 3.65 -0.93 6.42
C LEU A 130 4.20 0.47 6.14
N CYS A 131 5.33 0.83 6.75
CA CYS A 131 5.95 2.14 6.54
C CYS A 131 6.32 2.38 5.06
N HIS A 132 6.92 1.37 4.41
CA HIS A 132 7.32 1.45 3.01
C HIS A 132 6.12 1.63 2.07
N TYR A 133 5.06 0.84 2.23
CA TYR A 133 3.88 0.91 1.38
C TYR A 133 3.08 2.19 1.63
N SER A 134 2.96 2.61 2.89
CA SER A 134 2.32 3.89 3.25
C SER A 134 3.04 5.09 2.62
N TYR A 135 4.38 5.06 2.61
CA TYR A 135 5.21 6.09 2.00
C TYR A 135 4.93 6.22 0.50
N HIS A 136 4.98 5.11 -0.24
CA HIS A 136 4.74 5.11 -1.68
C HIS A 136 3.29 5.39 -2.07
N VAL A 137 2.31 4.90 -1.31
CA VAL A 137 0.91 5.28 -1.50
C VAL A 137 0.71 6.79 -1.26
N GLY A 138 1.40 7.38 -0.28
CA GLY A 138 1.40 8.82 -0.08
C GLY A 138 1.94 9.59 -1.30
N GLN A 139 3.01 9.09 -1.92
CA GLN A 139 3.53 9.65 -3.17
C GLN A 139 2.52 9.53 -4.31
N MET A 140 1.85 8.38 -4.45
CA MET A 140 0.79 8.20 -5.45
C MET A 140 -0.32 9.23 -5.26
N VAL A 141 -0.82 9.41 -4.04
CA VAL A 141 -1.87 10.41 -3.75
C VAL A 141 -1.41 11.82 -4.12
N LEU A 142 -0.16 12.17 -3.85
CA LEU A 142 0.39 13.48 -4.23
C LEU A 142 0.42 13.65 -5.76
N LEU A 143 0.94 12.65 -6.49
CA LEU A 143 0.97 12.68 -7.96
C LEU A 143 -0.44 12.76 -8.55
N GLY A 144 -1.38 11.96 -8.04
CA GLY A 144 -2.78 12.01 -8.48
C GLY A 144 -3.40 13.39 -8.28
N LYS A 145 -3.13 14.06 -7.17
CA LYS A 145 -3.54 15.45 -6.93
C LYS A 145 -2.91 16.43 -7.92
N MET A 146 -1.63 16.27 -8.23
CA MET A 146 -0.93 17.14 -9.19
C MET A 146 -1.49 16.97 -10.60
N ILE A 147 -1.79 15.74 -11.00
CA ILE A 147 -2.37 15.40 -12.32
C ILE A 147 -3.80 15.91 -12.43
N GLN A 148 -4.64 15.66 -11.42
CA GLN A 148 -6.05 16.02 -11.46
C GLN A 148 -6.33 17.49 -11.15
N GLY A 149 -5.45 18.17 -10.42
CA GLY A 149 -5.64 19.56 -10.01
C GLY A 149 -6.98 19.77 -9.30
N GLU A 150 -7.83 20.64 -9.87
CA GLU A 150 -9.13 20.98 -9.32
C GLU A 150 -10.16 19.84 -9.39
N GLN A 151 -9.96 18.85 -10.25
CA GLN A 151 -10.86 17.70 -10.39
C GLN A 151 -10.58 16.60 -9.34
N TRP A 152 -9.59 16.78 -8.47
CA TRP A 152 -9.24 15.79 -7.46
C TRP A 152 -10.34 15.64 -6.40
N GLU A 153 -10.86 14.42 -6.25
CA GLU A 153 -11.79 14.07 -5.18
C GLU A 153 -11.03 13.65 -3.92
N SER A 154 -11.35 14.30 -2.80
CA SER A 154 -10.70 14.01 -1.51
C SER A 154 -10.89 12.55 -1.09
N LEU A 155 -9.78 11.87 -0.81
CA LEU A 155 -9.80 10.50 -0.28
C LEU A 155 -10.10 10.43 1.22
N SER A 156 -10.06 11.57 1.90
CA SER A 156 -10.40 11.77 3.32
C SER A 156 -11.39 12.92 3.46
N ILE A 157 -11.46 13.54 4.65
CA ILE A 157 -12.35 14.69 4.90
C ILE A 157 -11.95 15.86 3.97
N PRO A 158 -12.84 16.32 3.08
CA PRO A 158 -12.54 17.45 2.19
C PRO A 158 -12.22 18.73 2.97
N ARG A 159 -11.39 19.60 2.38
CA ARG A 159 -11.05 20.90 2.96
C ARG A 159 -12.33 21.71 3.21
N GLY A 160 -12.48 22.24 4.43
CA GLY A 160 -13.67 22.98 4.85
C GLY A 160 -14.78 22.12 5.46
N GLN A 161 -14.72 20.79 5.34
CA GLN A 161 -15.75 19.88 5.86
C GLN A 161 -15.43 19.29 7.24
N THR A 162 -14.27 19.61 7.83
CA THR A 162 -13.83 19.08 9.13
C THR A 162 -14.81 19.34 10.26
N LYS A 163 -15.38 20.55 10.33
CA LYS A 163 -16.31 20.90 11.41
C LYS A 163 -17.55 20.01 11.38
N ALA A 164 -18.21 19.92 10.23
CA ALA A 164 -19.42 19.11 10.05
C ALA A 164 -19.14 17.61 10.33
N PHE A 165 -18.02 17.10 9.83
CA PHE A 165 -17.59 15.72 10.11
C PHE A 165 -17.40 15.45 11.61
N ASN A 166 -16.71 16.36 12.32
CA ASN A 166 -16.48 16.21 13.76
C ASN A 166 -17.77 16.33 14.57
N ASP A 167 -18.64 17.27 14.22
CA ASP A 167 -19.95 17.43 14.87
C ASP A 167 -20.76 16.12 14.76
N GLN A 168 -20.78 15.48 13.60
CA GLN A 168 -21.43 14.18 13.40
C GLN A 168 -20.75 13.05 14.19
N LYS A 169 -19.41 12.97 14.16
CA LYS A 169 -18.68 11.90 14.86
C LYS A 169 -18.78 11.99 16.37
N PHE A 170 -18.80 13.19 16.94
CA PHE A 170 -18.89 13.38 18.39
C PHE A 170 -20.31 13.27 18.95
N GLN A 171 -21.34 13.20 18.10
CA GLN A 171 -22.70 12.81 18.52
C GLN A 171 -22.83 11.31 18.80
N GLN A 172 -21.93 10.50 18.26
CA GLN A 172 -21.96 9.05 18.43
C GLN A 172 -21.30 8.63 19.74
N GLU A 173 -21.73 7.51 20.32
CA GLU A 173 -21.12 6.99 21.54
C GLU A 173 -19.65 6.60 21.33
N LYS A 174 -18.85 6.77 22.38
CA LYS A 174 -17.46 6.32 22.40
C LYS A 174 -17.46 4.79 22.37
N ALA A 175 -16.90 4.23 21.30
CA ALA A 175 -16.79 2.79 21.12
C ALA A 175 -15.47 2.44 20.45
N ARG A 176 -14.98 1.22 20.67
CA ARG A 176 -13.80 0.69 19.96
C ARG A 176 -14.23 0.29 18.55
N ARG A 177 -13.66 0.96 17.55
CA ARG A 177 -13.92 0.74 16.12
C ARG A 177 -12.69 1.12 15.31
N HIS A 178 -12.50 0.52 14.14
CA HIS A 178 -11.47 1.00 13.22
C HIS A 178 -12.01 2.20 12.45
N PHE A 179 -11.16 3.19 12.15
CA PHE A 179 -11.59 4.44 11.51
C PHE A 179 -12.11 4.26 10.06
N THR A 180 -11.90 3.08 9.49
CA THR A 180 -12.43 2.68 8.16
C THR A 180 -13.64 1.75 8.25
N ASP A 181 -14.05 1.32 9.45
CA ASP A 181 -15.29 0.58 9.59
C ASP A 181 -16.43 1.54 9.18
N LYS A 182 -17.27 1.13 8.22
CA LYS A 182 -18.47 1.89 7.90
C LYS A 182 -19.37 1.90 9.13
N ASP A 183 -19.90 3.07 9.48
CA ASP A 183 -21.01 3.17 10.44
C ASP A 183 -22.27 2.48 9.86
#